data_AF-A0A1A8MIT4-F1
#
_entry.id   AF-A0A1A8MIT4-F1
#
_cell.length_a   1.000
_cell.length_b   1.000
_cell.length_c   1.000
_cell.angle_alpha   90.00
_cell.angle_beta   90.00
_cell.angle_gamma   90.00
#
_symmetry.space_group_name_H-M   'P 1'
#
loop_
_entity.id
_entity.type
_entity.pdbx_description
1 polymer ?
#
loop_
_entity_poly.entity_id
_entity_poly.type
_entity_poly.pdbx_seq_one_letter_code
_entity_poly.pdbx_strand_id
1 'polypeptide(L)'
;MHSIIVSCINDEPLFTAEQVIEEIEEMMQESPDPDDDESPSQSDLSVLSQDLGALQRSGSNSSYEECLRQLSVSELNQTLEEVEAAIRRYSEELIQALALREELDFEKEVKNSFISLLIDVQNKQKEHRELLRKKKKIRSTTTTGPDGQRTVSMHIPGTLLTLEGLSSVVQNSLRQTFGSAGGDKQYLTTVIPYEKKAGSPSVEDLQILTKILHAMRDDSEKVPALLTDYILKVLCPT
;
A
#
# COMPACT_ATOMS: atom_id res chain seq x y z
N MET A 1 31.96 -39.72 -33.12
CA MET A 1 30.59 -39.59 -33.64
C MET A 1 29.71 -40.67 -33.02
N HIS A 2 28.94 -40.36 -31.98
CA HIS A 2 27.79 -41.16 -31.52
C HIS A 2 26.66 -40.16 -31.21
N SER A 3 25.41 -40.56 -31.48
CA SER A 3 24.32 -39.62 -31.78
C SER A 3 23.69 -38.95 -30.54
N ILE A 4 23.29 -37.69 -30.69
CA ILE A 4 22.43 -36.98 -29.73
C ILE A 4 20.98 -37.42 -29.97
N ILE A 5 20.55 -38.49 -29.30
CA ILE A 5 19.11 -38.77 -29.09
C ILE A 5 18.95 -39.39 -27.69
N VAL A 6 18.62 -38.56 -26.70
CA VAL A 6 18.06 -39.03 -25.42
C VAL A 6 16.55 -38.88 -25.54
N SER A 7 15.88 -39.99 -25.85
CA SER A 7 14.42 -40.06 -25.86
C SER A 7 13.90 -40.19 -24.43
N CYS A 8 13.75 -39.08 -23.72
CA CYS A 8 12.84 -39.00 -22.58
C CYS A 8 11.43 -38.69 -23.09
N ILE A 9 10.82 -39.69 -23.72
CA ILE A 9 9.37 -39.74 -23.92
C ILE A 9 8.71 -40.08 -22.57
N ASN A 10 8.25 -39.07 -21.86
CA ASN A 10 7.18 -39.23 -20.88
C ASN A 10 5.92 -38.60 -21.48
N ASP A 11 4.85 -39.38 -21.54
CA ASP A 11 3.55 -38.98 -22.09
C ASP A 11 2.80 -38.02 -21.15
N GLU A 12 3.34 -36.82 -21.00
CA GLU A 12 2.60 -35.67 -20.47
C GLU A 12 2.07 -34.89 -21.69
N PRO A 13 0.74 -34.70 -21.83
CA PRO A 13 0.20 -33.99 -22.98
C PRO A 13 0.76 -32.58 -23.01
N LEU A 14 1.46 -32.22 -24.08
CA LEU A 14 1.92 -30.86 -24.30
C LEU A 14 0.70 -29.98 -24.47
N PHE A 15 0.28 -29.34 -23.38
CA PHE A 15 -0.84 -28.40 -23.37
C PHE A 15 -0.60 -27.36 -24.46
N THR A 16 -1.59 -27.21 -25.35
CA THR A 16 -1.52 -26.19 -26.38
C THR A 16 -1.52 -24.82 -25.69
N ALA A 17 -0.87 -23.81 -26.27
CA ALA A 17 -0.83 -22.47 -25.67
C ALA A 17 -2.23 -21.96 -25.31
N GLU A 18 -3.22 -22.19 -26.19
CA GLU A 18 -4.64 -21.96 -25.92
C GLU A 18 -5.18 -22.67 -24.67
N GLN A 19 -4.81 -23.93 -24.39
CA GLN A 19 -5.29 -24.65 -23.19
C GLN A 19 -4.68 -24.09 -21.90
N VAL A 20 -3.39 -23.73 -21.92
CA VAL A 20 -2.74 -23.08 -20.78
C VAL A 20 -3.34 -21.69 -20.54
N ILE A 21 -3.71 -20.98 -21.62
CA ILE A 21 -4.40 -19.68 -21.52
C ILE A 21 -5.82 -19.86 -20.97
N GLU A 22 -6.56 -20.87 -21.41
CA GLU A 22 -7.92 -21.21 -20.95
C GLU A 22 -7.93 -21.62 -19.46
N GLU A 23 -6.98 -22.45 -19.02
CA GLU A 23 -6.80 -22.85 -17.62
C GLU A 23 -6.43 -21.65 -16.71
N ILE A 24 -5.57 -20.74 -17.19
CA ILE A 24 -5.26 -19.49 -16.48
C ILE A 24 -6.47 -18.54 -16.46
N GLU A 25 -7.24 -18.46 -17.54
CA GLU A 25 -8.44 -17.64 -17.63
C GLU A 25 -9.59 -18.20 -16.76
N GLU A 26 -9.66 -19.51 -16.56
CA GLU A 26 -10.54 -20.20 -15.59
C GLU A 26 -10.10 -19.91 -14.14
N MET A 27 -8.81 -20.08 -13.81
CA MET A 27 -8.25 -19.70 -12.50
C MET A 27 -8.42 -18.21 -12.16
N MET A 28 -8.45 -17.33 -13.17
CA MET A 28 -8.72 -15.89 -13.00
C MET A 28 -10.21 -15.55 -12.90
N GLN A 29 -11.11 -16.49 -13.17
CA GLN A 29 -12.56 -16.35 -13.01
C GLN A 29 -13.10 -17.04 -11.75
N GLU A 30 -12.39 -18.03 -11.20
CA GLU A 30 -12.71 -18.68 -9.92
C GLU A 30 -12.07 -17.98 -8.70
N SER A 31 -11.58 -16.74 -8.86
CA SER A 31 -11.31 -15.88 -7.72
C SER A 31 -12.62 -15.58 -6.97
N PRO A 32 -12.71 -15.78 -5.63
CA PRO A 32 -13.86 -15.36 -4.86
C PRO A 32 -14.17 -13.87 -5.10
N ASP A 33 -15.45 -13.52 -5.09
CA ASP A 33 -15.90 -12.13 -5.21
C ASP A 33 -15.18 -11.28 -4.14
N PRO A 34 -14.55 -10.13 -4.47
CA PRO A 34 -13.85 -9.31 -3.49
C PRO A 34 -14.72 -8.76 -2.33
N ASP A 35 -16.04 -9.03 -2.36
CA ASP A 35 -16.97 -8.76 -1.27
C ASP A 35 -17.05 -9.91 -0.22
N ASP A 36 -16.52 -11.12 -0.50
CA ASP A 36 -16.27 -12.17 0.52
C ASP A 36 -14.95 -11.89 1.26
N ASP A 37 -14.94 -10.73 1.90
CA ASP A 37 -13.93 -10.30 2.85
C ASP A 37 -14.04 -11.16 4.13
N GLU A 38 -13.35 -12.32 4.16
CA GLU A 38 -13.00 -13.08 5.38
C GLU A 38 -12.01 -12.28 6.28
N SER A 39 -12.22 -10.96 6.35
CA SER A 39 -11.93 -10.17 7.53
C SER A 39 -12.52 -10.87 8.75
N PRO A 40 -11.74 -11.11 9.81
CA PRO A 40 -12.28 -11.71 11.04
C PRO A 40 -13.48 -10.87 11.48
N SER A 41 -14.61 -11.54 11.69
CA SER A 41 -15.90 -10.88 11.79
C SER A 41 -15.84 -9.75 12.82
N GLN A 42 -16.58 -8.65 12.62
CA GLN A 42 -16.53 -7.54 13.60
C GLN A 42 -16.91 -8.00 15.03
N SER A 43 -17.62 -9.13 15.15
CA SER A 43 -17.80 -9.90 16.38
C SER A 43 -16.47 -10.23 17.07
N ASP A 44 -15.50 -10.81 16.36
CA ASP A 44 -14.22 -11.30 16.90
C ASP A 44 -13.31 -10.13 17.34
N LEU A 45 -13.23 -9.07 16.53
CA LEU A 45 -12.53 -7.83 16.90
C LEU A 45 -13.21 -7.12 18.09
N SER A 46 -14.54 -7.18 18.17
CA SER A 46 -15.30 -6.67 19.31
C SER A 46 -15.08 -7.51 20.57
N VAL A 47 -14.95 -8.84 20.47
CA VAL A 47 -14.61 -9.72 21.61
C VAL A 47 -13.22 -9.38 22.14
N LEU A 48 -12.21 -9.26 21.27
CA LEU A 48 -10.85 -8.87 21.68
C LEU A 48 -10.81 -7.47 22.33
N SER A 49 -11.57 -6.50 21.80
CA SER A 49 -11.69 -5.16 22.37
C SER A 49 -12.44 -5.16 23.73
N GLN A 50 -13.44 -6.02 23.87
CA GLN A 50 -14.22 -6.19 25.10
C GLN A 50 -13.40 -6.91 26.19
N ASP A 51 -12.56 -7.87 25.83
CA ASP A 51 -11.61 -8.54 26.74
C ASP A 51 -10.49 -7.60 27.19
N LEU A 52 -9.91 -6.81 26.28
CA LEU A 52 -8.98 -5.71 26.62
C LEU A 52 -9.63 -4.69 27.57
N GLY A 53 -10.88 -4.31 27.32
CA GLY A 53 -11.66 -3.43 28.18
C GLY A 53 -12.02 -4.04 29.53
N ALA A 54 -12.25 -5.35 29.61
CA ALA A 54 -12.51 -6.07 30.85
C ALA A 54 -11.23 -6.23 31.71
N LEU A 55 -10.09 -6.45 31.06
CA LEU A 55 -8.78 -6.52 31.70
C LEU A 55 -8.34 -5.16 32.26
N GLN A 56 -8.61 -4.06 31.54
CA GLN A 56 -8.35 -2.69 32.03
C GLN A 56 -9.31 -2.23 33.13
N ARG A 57 -10.56 -2.75 33.16
CA ARG A 57 -11.57 -2.36 34.17
C ARG A 57 -11.56 -3.19 35.45
N SER A 58 -10.86 -4.32 35.47
CA SER A 58 -10.62 -5.07 36.69
C SER A 58 -9.42 -4.48 37.42
N GLY A 59 -9.54 -4.21 38.73
CA GLY A 59 -8.47 -3.71 39.59
C GLY A 59 -7.35 -4.71 39.88
N SER A 60 -7.00 -5.56 38.90
CA SER A 60 -6.19 -6.77 39.06
C SER A 60 -4.75 -6.49 39.48
N ASN A 61 -4.22 -5.29 39.21
CA ASN A 61 -2.87 -4.90 39.65
C ASN A 61 -2.76 -4.92 41.19
N SER A 62 -3.83 -4.61 41.93
CA SER A 62 -3.82 -4.67 43.40
C SER A 62 -3.84 -6.11 43.90
N SER A 63 -4.70 -6.97 43.35
CA SER A 63 -4.87 -8.35 43.82
C SER A 63 -3.70 -9.27 43.42
N TYR A 64 -3.09 -9.02 42.24
CA TYR A 64 -1.90 -9.76 41.82
C TYR A 64 -0.68 -9.36 42.67
N GLU A 65 -0.48 -8.07 42.92
CA GLU A 65 0.61 -7.57 43.77
C GLU A 65 0.46 -8.03 45.23
N GLU A 66 -0.76 -8.00 45.77
CA GLU A 66 -1.07 -8.50 47.11
C GLU A 66 -0.88 -10.02 47.23
N CYS A 67 -1.14 -10.79 46.16
CA CYS A 67 -0.84 -12.23 46.09
C CYS A 67 0.68 -12.49 46.05
N LEU A 68 1.43 -11.77 45.21
CA LEU A 68 2.89 -11.86 45.13
C LEU A 68 3.56 -11.54 46.49
N ARG A 69 3.00 -10.61 47.27
CA ARG A 69 3.47 -10.27 48.63
C ARG A 69 3.27 -11.38 49.66
N GLN A 70 2.39 -12.34 49.40
CA GLN A 70 2.09 -13.47 50.28
C GLN A 70 2.92 -14.72 49.97
N LEU A 71 3.57 -14.76 48.79
CA LEU A 71 4.47 -15.85 48.39
C LEU A 71 5.79 -15.81 49.16
N SER A 72 6.38 -16.99 49.38
CA SER A 72 7.76 -17.10 49.85
C SER A 72 8.77 -16.64 48.78
N VAL A 73 9.99 -16.32 49.21
CA VAL A 73 11.09 -15.94 48.29
C VAL A 73 11.37 -17.03 47.24
N SER A 74 11.22 -18.31 47.60
CA SER A 74 11.33 -19.44 46.68
C SER A 74 10.23 -19.46 45.61
N GLU A 75 8.97 -19.27 46.00
CA GLU A 75 7.83 -19.26 45.08
C GLU A 75 7.83 -18.02 44.18
N LEU A 76 8.26 -16.88 44.70
CA LEU A 76 8.43 -15.64 43.92
C LEU A 76 9.54 -15.79 42.87
N ASN A 77 10.67 -16.42 43.22
CA ASN A 77 11.75 -16.72 42.26
C ASN A 77 11.29 -17.72 41.19
N GLN A 78 10.53 -18.75 41.55
CA GLN A 78 9.96 -19.68 40.57
C GLN A 78 8.97 -18.96 39.63
N THR A 79 8.09 -18.11 40.17
CA THR A 79 7.14 -17.32 39.37
C THR A 79 7.87 -16.38 38.42
N LEU A 80 8.98 -15.78 38.86
CA LEU A 80 9.85 -14.95 38.02
C LEU A 80 10.48 -15.77 36.90
N GLU A 81 11.03 -16.96 37.18
CA GLU A 81 11.62 -17.85 36.18
C GLU A 81 10.59 -18.34 35.16
N GLU A 82 9.36 -18.66 35.59
CA GLU A 82 8.24 -19.02 34.72
C GLU A 82 7.83 -17.86 33.79
N VAL A 83 7.76 -16.63 34.32
CA VAL A 83 7.48 -15.42 33.55
C VAL A 83 8.62 -15.09 32.57
N GLU A 84 9.88 -15.19 32.99
CA GLU A 84 11.03 -15.02 32.10
C GLU A 84 11.06 -16.08 30.98
N ALA A 85 10.77 -17.34 31.30
CA ALA A 85 10.67 -18.40 30.31
C ALA A 85 9.51 -18.18 29.33
N ALA A 86 8.37 -17.66 29.81
CA ALA A 86 7.25 -17.27 28.95
C ALA A 86 7.61 -16.10 28.03
N ILE A 87 8.25 -15.05 28.56
CA ILE A 87 8.74 -13.90 27.77
C ILE A 87 9.72 -14.38 26.68
N ARG A 88 10.66 -15.28 27.00
CA ARG A 88 11.60 -15.84 26.02
C ARG A 88 10.88 -16.60 24.90
N ARG A 89 9.94 -17.49 25.22
CA ARG A 89 9.14 -18.24 24.23
C ARG A 89 8.33 -17.32 23.33
N TYR A 90 7.56 -16.39 23.90
CA TYR A 90 6.75 -15.46 23.09
C TYR A 90 7.61 -14.51 22.24
N SER A 91 8.81 -14.15 22.72
CA SER A 91 9.77 -13.38 21.92
C SER A 91 10.32 -14.19 20.73
N GLU A 92 10.58 -15.48 20.93
CA GLU A 92 11.02 -16.40 19.87
C GLU A 92 9.90 -16.64 18.83
N GLU A 93 8.68 -16.93 19.29
CA GLU A 93 7.49 -17.06 18.44
C GLU A 93 7.24 -15.77 17.62
N LEU A 94 7.37 -14.59 18.23
CA LEU A 94 7.25 -13.31 17.55
C LEU A 94 8.33 -13.11 16.48
N ILE A 95 9.59 -13.48 16.77
CA ILE A 95 10.69 -13.39 15.79
C ILE A 95 10.42 -14.32 14.60
N GLN A 96 9.96 -15.55 14.84
CA GLN A 96 9.60 -16.50 13.77
C GLN A 96 8.44 -15.98 12.91
N ALA A 97 7.39 -15.43 13.53
CA ALA A 97 6.25 -14.85 12.83
C ALA A 97 6.64 -13.61 11.99
N LEU A 98 7.53 -12.75 12.49
CA LEU A 98 8.05 -11.60 11.75
C LEU A 98 8.88 -12.04 10.54
N ALA A 99 9.78 -13.02 10.71
CA ALA A 99 10.58 -13.55 9.62
C ALA A 99 9.73 -14.22 8.52
N LEU A 100 8.71 -15.00 8.91
CA LEU A 100 7.78 -15.59 7.95
C LEU A 100 6.98 -14.52 7.19
N ARG A 101 6.56 -13.44 7.86
CA ARG A 101 5.89 -12.32 7.21
C ARG A 101 6.80 -11.62 6.19
N GLU A 102 8.07 -11.40 6.51
CA GLU A 102 9.04 -10.79 5.59
C GLU A 102 9.26 -11.65 4.33
N GLU A 103 9.32 -12.98 4.46
CA GLU A 103 9.41 -13.90 3.32
C GLU A 103 8.15 -13.85 2.43
N LEU A 104 6.95 -13.82 3.04
CA LEU A 104 5.68 -13.72 2.30
C LEU A 104 5.50 -12.34 1.62
N ASP A 105 5.91 -11.26 2.28
CA ASP A 105 5.92 -9.91 1.70
C ASP A 105 6.89 -9.84 0.51
N PHE A 106 8.07 -10.47 0.60
CA PHE A 106 9.01 -10.59 -0.51
C PHE A 106 8.44 -11.43 -1.67
N GLU A 107 7.84 -12.59 -1.40
CA GLU A 107 7.23 -13.43 -2.45
C GLU A 107 6.09 -12.67 -3.17
N LYS A 108 5.29 -11.92 -2.41
CA LYS A 108 4.24 -11.04 -2.94
C LYS A 108 4.81 -9.89 -3.77
N GLU A 109 5.89 -9.24 -3.34
CA GLU A 109 6.58 -8.20 -4.12
C GLU A 109 7.11 -8.76 -5.45
N VAL A 110 7.75 -9.94 -5.42
CA VAL A 110 8.26 -10.62 -6.61
C VAL A 110 7.12 -10.97 -7.59
N LYS A 111 6.02 -11.54 -7.10
CA LYS A 111 4.83 -11.84 -7.92
C LYS A 111 4.22 -10.57 -8.54
N ASN A 112 4.05 -9.51 -7.75
CA ASN A 112 3.52 -8.22 -8.23
C ASN A 112 4.45 -7.54 -9.25
N SER A 113 5.77 -7.64 -9.05
CA SER A 113 6.79 -7.15 -9.98
C SER A 113 6.74 -7.91 -11.31
N PHE A 114 6.62 -9.24 -11.27
CA PHE A 114 6.43 -10.08 -12.45
C PHE A 114 5.14 -9.73 -13.22
N ILE A 115 4.01 -9.58 -12.52
CA ILE A 115 2.72 -9.18 -13.13
C ILE A 115 2.85 -7.82 -13.81
N SER A 116 3.49 -6.84 -13.15
CA SER A 116 3.73 -5.51 -13.70
C SER A 116 4.57 -5.55 -14.99
N LEU A 117 5.67 -6.31 -14.99
CA LEU A 117 6.53 -6.52 -16.15
C LEU A 117 5.81 -7.24 -17.30
N LEU A 118 4.95 -8.21 -17.00
CA LEU A 118 4.16 -8.93 -18.00
C LEU A 118 3.14 -8.01 -18.69
N ILE A 119 2.43 -7.19 -17.91
CA ILE A 119 1.51 -6.15 -18.41
C ILE A 119 2.26 -5.16 -19.33
N ASP A 120 3.45 -4.73 -18.93
CA ASP A 120 4.31 -3.84 -19.72
C ASP A 120 4.71 -4.44 -21.08
N VAL A 121 5.08 -5.72 -21.12
CA VAL A 121 5.39 -6.44 -22.36
C VAL A 121 4.16 -6.57 -23.24
N GLN A 122 3.00 -6.95 -22.68
CA GLN A 122 1.74 -7.04 -23.42
C GLN A 122 1.30 -5.68 -24.00
N ASN A 123 1.45 -4.60 -23.24
CA ASN A 123 1.17 -3.23 -23.67
C ASN A 123 2.08 -2.79 -24.82
N LYS A 124 3.40 -3.01 -24.71
CA LYS A 124 4.36 -2.73 -25.80
C LYS A 124 4.07 -3.55 -27.07
N GLN A 125 3.68 -4.82 -26.92
CA GLN A 125 3.24 -5.63 -28.07
C GLN A 125 1.96 -5.10 -28.71
N LYS A 126 0.96 -4.68 -27.91
CA LYS A 126 -0.28 -4.06 -28.38
C LYS A 126 0.01 -2.76 -29.14
N GLU A 127 0.85 -1.89 -28.59
CA GLU A 127 1.29 -0.65 -29.24
C GLU A 127 1.99 -0.95 -30.58
N HIS A 128 2.91 -1.91 -30.62
CA HIS A 128 3.57 -2.31 -31.86
C HIS A 128 2.57 -2.83 -32.93
N ARG A 129 1.59 -3.65 -32.54
CA ARG A 129 0.50 -4.09 -33.43
C ARG A 129 -0.33 -2.91 -33.96
N GLU A 130 -0.60 -1.90 -33.12
CA GLU A 130 -1.30 -0.69 -33.53
C GLU A 130 -0.48 0.20 -34.47
N LEU A 131 0.82 0.40 -34.20
CA LEU A 131 1.73 1.16 -35.05
C LEU A 131 1.84 0.54 -36.46
N LEU A 132 1.89 -0.80 -36.56
CA LEU A 132 1.83 -1.51 -37.83
C LEU A 132 0.49 -1.28 -38.57
N ARG A 133 -0.65 -1.31 -37.87
CA ARG A 133 -1.97 -1.00 -38.43
C ARG A 133 -2.03 0.47 -38.92
N LYS A 134 -1.54 1.42 -38.13
CA LYS A 134 -1.44 2.86 -38.48
C LYS A 134 -0.57 3.06 -39.74
N LYS A 135 0.59 2.40 -39.84
CA LYS A 135 1.47 2.46 -41.03
C LYS A 135 0.80 1.88 -42.29
N LYS A 136 0.03 0.78 -42.17
CA LYS A 136 -0.72 0.20 -43.30
C LYS A 136 -1.83 1.13 -43.80
N LYS A 137 -2.50 1.87 -42.89
CA LYS A 137 -3.55 2.84 -43.26
C LYS A 137 -2.98 4.03 -44.04
N ILE A 138 -1.85 4.60 -43.62
CA ILE A 138 -1.18 5.72 -44.31
C ILE A 138 -0.71 5.33 -45.73
N ARG A 139 -0.17 4.12 -45.90
CA ARG A 139 0.22 3.58 -47.20
C ARG A 139 -0.98 3.30 -48.13
N SER A 140 -2.17 3.05 -47.58
CA SER A 140 -3.39 2.84 -48.36
C SER A 140 -3.98 4.14 -48.91
N THR A 141 -3.69 5.30 -48.31
CA THR A 141 -4.20 6.61 -48.73
C THR A 141 -3.29 7.34 -49.72
N THR A 142 -2.18 6.73 -50.17
CA THR A 142 -1.19 7.38 -51.06
C THR A 142 -1.14 6.83 -52.50
N THR A 143 -2.00 5.88 -52.88
CA THR A 143 -1.89 5.18 -54.19
C THR A 143 -3.17 5.13 -55.05
N THR A 144 -4.18 5.97 -54.79
CA THR A 144 -5.36 6.10 -55.68
C THR A 144 -5.81 7.55 -55.81
N GLY A 145 -5.52 8.15 -56.96
CA GLY A 145 -5.99 9.50 -57.32
C GLY A 145 -5.26 10.05 -58.55
N PRO A 146 -5.77 9.82 -59.78
CA PRO A 146 -5.41 10.66 -60.92
C PRO A 146 -6.08 12.04 -60.77
N ASP A 147 -5.46 13.04 -61.40
CA ASP A 147 -6.00 14.38 -61.68
C ASP A 147 -6.33 15.33 -60.51
N GLY A 148 -5.29 16.02 -60.05
CA GLY A 148 -5.21 17.49 -60.17
C GLY A 148 -6.13 18.39 -59.33
N GLN A 149 -5.56 19.03 -58.29
CA GLN A 149 -5.27 20.47 -58.32
C GLN A 149 -4.25 20.85 -57.22
N ARG A 150 -3.55 21.98 -57.39
CA ARG A 150 -2.42 22.41 -56.54
C ARG A 150 -2.89 23.18 -55.30
N THR A 151 -2.41 22.82 -54.12
CA THR A 151 -2.11 23.77 -53.03
C THR A 151 -0.75 23.44 -52.40
N VAL A 152 -0.06 24.46 -51.88
CA VAL A 152 1.38 24.41 -51.59
C VAL A 152 1.65 24.01 -50.13
N SER A 153 2.62 23.11 -49.95
CA SER A 153 3.21 22.73 -48.66
C SER A 153 4.13 23.83 -48.10
N MET A 154 4.08 24.12 -46.79
CA MET A 154 5.26 24.47 -45.96
C MET A 154 5.00 24.35 -44.43
N HIS A 155 5.75 23.43 -43.80
CA HIS A 155 6.54 23.61 -42.55
C HIS A 155 5.91 23.87 -41.14
N ILE A 156 6.74 23.66 -40.12
CA ILE A 156 6.49 23.49 -38.66
C ILE A 156 7.77 23.91 -37.89
N PRO A 157 7.78 24.18 -36.57
CA PRO A 157 6.70 24.36 -35.59
C PRO A 157 6.76 25.78 -34.95
N GLY A 158 6.11 25.98 -33.79
CA GLY A 158 6.21 27.22 -33.01
C GLY A 158 5.90 27.04 -31.53
N THR A 159 6.90 27.25 -30.66
CA THR A 159 6.79 27.25 -29.21
C THR A 159 6.08 28.50 -28.70
N LEU A 160 4.91 28.34 -28.07
CA LEU A 160 4.27 29.39 -27.28
C LEU A 160 4.52 29.13 -25.79
N LEU A 161 5.62 29.69 -25.29
CA LEU A 161 5.83 29.88 -23.85
C LEU A 161 5.08 31.15 -23.42
N THR A 162 3.81 31.01 -23.03
CA THR A 162 3.01 32.12 -22.51
C THR A 162 3.52 32.57 -21.13
N LEU A 163 3.44 33.88 -20.87
CA LEU A 163 4.09 34.55 -19.74
C LEU A 163 3.40 34.32 -18.37
N GLU A 164 2.41 33.43 -18.27
CA GLU A 164 1.83 32.97 -17.00
C GLU A 164 2.76 32.05 -16.17
N GLY A 165 3.77 31.44 -16.80
CA GLY A 165 4.52 30.29 -16.25
C GLY A 165 5.42 30.52 -15.02
N LEU A 166 5.53 31.75 -14.49
CA LEU A 166 6.34 32.04 -13.29
C LEU A 166 5.51 32.12 -12.00
N SER A 167 4.19 32.34 -12.08
CA SER A 167 3.31 32.36 -10.90
C SER A 167 3.15 30.96 -10.30
N SER A 168 3.10 29.94 -11.15
CA SER A 168 2.99 28.53 -10.75
C SER A 168 4.22 27.99 -10.04
N VAL A 169 5.42 28.54 -10.27
CA VAL A 169 6.65 28.07 -9.62
C VAL A 169 6.65 28.40 -8.12
N VAL A 170 6.15 29.59 -7.75
CA VAL A 170 6.04 30.00 -6.35
C VAL A 170 4.87 29.28 -5.65
N GLN A 171 3.74 29.08 -6.33
CA GLN A 171 2.62 28.32 -5.75
C GLN A 171 2.88 26.81 -5.66
N ASN A 172 3.59 26.18 -6.62
CA ASN A 172 3.94 24.76 -6.53
C ASN A 172 4.89 24.46 -5.37
N SER A 173 5.77 25.39 -4.98
CA SER A 173 6.70 25.14 -3.87
C SER A 173 5.99 24.89 -2.53
N LEU A 174 4.76 25.39 -2.35
CA LEU A 174 3.93 25.10 -1.16
C LEU A 174 3.07 23.84 -1.32
N ARG A 175 2.82 23.40 -2.57
CA ARG A 175 2.07 22.17 -2.88
C ARG A 175 2.95 20.91 -2.94
N GLN A 176 4.27 21.03 -2.94
CA GLN A 176 5.17 19.87 -2.85
C GLN A 176 5.18 19.17 -1.48
N THR A 177 4.45 19.69 -0.49
CA THR A 177 4.14 18.99 0.78
C THR A 177 2.65 18.65 0.93
N PHE A 178 1.80 19.03 -0.02
CA PHE A 178 0.34 18.81 -0.01
C PHE A 178 -0.13 18.41 -1.41
N GLY A 179 -0.26 17.10 -1.61
CA GLY A 179 -0.23 16.42 -2.92
C GLY A 179 -1.02 17.05 -4.07
N SER A 180 -0.45 16.98 -5.27
CA SER A 180 -1.04 17.58 -6.47
C SER A 180 -1.70 16.57 -7.41
N ALA A 181 -3.02 16.72 -7.59
CA ALA A 181 -3.74 16.53 -8.85
C ALA A 181 -3.44 15.25 -9.66
N GLY A 182 -3.94 14.12 -9.16
CA GLY A 182 -4.35 12.93 -9.92
C GLY A 182 -5.74 12.52 -9.44
N GLY A 183 -6.52 11.80 -10.24
CA GLY A 183 -7.91 11.43 -9.92
C GLY A 183 -8.06 10.35 -8.84
N ASP A 184 -6.96 9.99 -8.19
CA ASP A 184 -6.85 8.91 -7.24
C ASP A 184 -7.00 9.47 -5.82
N LYS A 185 -7.67 8.72 -4.93
CA LYS A 185 -7.99 9.14 -3.56
C LYS A 185 -6.74 9.69 -2.87
N GLN A 186 -6.73 10.98 -2.53
CA GLN A 186 -5.55 11.63 -1.93
C GLN A 186 -5.43 11.22 -0.45
N TYR A 187 -4.76 10.09 -0.21
CA TYR A 187 -4.40 9.66 1.14
C TYR A 187 -3.46 10.69 1.78
N LEU A 188 -3.96 11.40 2.79
CA LEU A 188 -3.23 12.46 3.48
C LEU A 188 -2.16 11.83 4.39
N THR A 189 -0.92 11.73 3.91
CA THR A 189 0.22 11.12 4.63
C THR A 189 0.84 12.01 5.71
N THR A 190 0.15 13.07 6.18
CA THR A 190 0.71 14.03 7.13
C THR A 190 0.82 13.44 8.52
N VAL A 191 2.06 13.14 8.92
CA VAL A 191 2.42 12.83 10.31
C VAL A 191 2.07 14.03 11.19
N ILE A 192 1.34 13.80 12.30
CA ILE A 192 1.08 14.84 13.30
C ILE A 192 2.43 15.26 13.91
N PRO A 193 2.89 16.51 13.76
CA PRO A 193 4.23 16.88 14.21
C PRO A 193 4.27 16.91 15.74
N TYR A 194 5.31 16.32 16.35
CA TYR A 194 5.46 16.22 17.80
C TYR A 194 6.83 16.73 18.25
N GLU A 195 6.85 17.73 19.13
CA GLU A 195 8.09 18.25 19.70
C GLU A 195 8.46 17.54 21.01
N LYS A 196 9.47 16.64 20.92
CA LYS A 196 10.04 15.88 22.05
C LYS A 196 10.76 16.75 23.12
N LYS A 197 10.77 18.08 22.99
CA LYS A 197 11.49 19.02 23.86
C LYS A 197 10.59 19.78 24.83
N ALA A 198 9.29 19.87 24.56
CA ALA A 198 8.33 20.22 25.58
C ALA A 198 8.27 19.09 26.64
N GLY A 199 7.77 19.40 27.84
CA GLY A 199 7.55 18.39 28.88
C GLY A 199 6.42 17.41 28.52
N SER A 200 5.79 16.81 29.52
CA SER A 200 4.50 16.15 29.31
C SER A 200 3.52 17.13 28.63
N PRO A 201 2.89 16.77 27.50
CA PRO A 201 1.98 17.67 26.79
C PRO A 201 0.83 18.12 27.70
N SER A 202 0.33 19.34 27.50
CA SER A 202 -0.75 19.87 28.33
C SER A 202 -2.06 19.10 28.09
N VAL A 203 -3.00 19.24 29.01
CA VAL A 203 -4.34 18.62 28.88
C VAL A 203 -5.05 19.18 27.65
N GLU A 204 -4.82 20.46 27.34
CA GLU A 204 -5.29 21.18 26.18
C GLU A 204 -4.70 20.59 24.88
N ASP A 205 -3.39 20.34 24.82
CA ASP A 205 -2.73 19.72 23.66
C ASP A 205 -3.27 18.32 23.39
N LEU A 206 -3.42 17.52 24.45
CA LEU A 206 -3.97 16.16 24.39
C LEU A 206 -5.42 16.16 23.88
N GLN A 207 -6.23 17.14 24.25
CA GLN A 207 -7.58 17.30 23.70
C GLN A 207 -7.58 17.68 22.21
N ILE A 208 -6.61 18.47 21.74
CA ILE A 208 -6.49 18.82 20.31
C ILE A 208 -6.01 17.60 19.52
N LEU A 209 -4.98 16.89 20.01
CA LEU A 209 -4.50 15.63 19.44
C LEU A 209 -5.62 14.58 19.33
N THR A 210 -6.44 14.43 20.38
CA THR A 210 -7.60 13.52 20.37
C THR A 210 -8.62 13.91 19.30
N LYS A 211 -8.90 15.21 19.10
CA LYS A 211 -9.81 15.70 18.05
C LYS A 211 -9.26 15.42 16.64
N ILE A 212 -7.96 15.57 16.43
CA ILE A 212 -7.30 15.25 15.15
C ILE A 212 -7.40 13.75 14.87
N LEU A 213 -7.04 12.89 15.84
CA LEU A 213 -7.10 11.43 15.69
C LEU A 213 -8.53 10.92 15.43
N HIS A 214 -9.53 11.49 16.09
CA HIS A 214 -10.94 11.16 15.85
C HIS A 214 -11.35 11.58 14.43
N ALA A 215 -10.99 12.80 14.01
CA ALA A 215 -11.27 13.31 12.67
C ALA A 215 -10.56 12.50 11.57
N MET A 216 -9.36 11.95 11.83
CA MET A 216 -8.65 11.07 10.90
C MET A 216 -9.29 9.68 10.80
N ARG A 217 -9.69 9.10 11.93
CA ARG A 217 -10.37 7.79 11.96
C ARG A 217 -11.72 7.82 11.24
N ASP A 218 -12.40 8.96 11.30
CA ASP A 218 -13.73 9.15 10.72
C ASP A 218 -13.68 9.82 9.32
N ASP A 219 -12.51 9.79 8.64
CA ASP A 219 -12.25 10.38 7.30
C ASP A 219 -12.78 11.81 7.09
N SER A 220 -12.68 12.64 8.13
CA SER A 220 -13.29 13.97 8.15
C SER A 220 -12.48 15.02 7.39
N GLU A 221 -13.13 15.75 6.48
CA GLU A 221 -12.56 16.93 5.79
C GLU A 221 -12.01 18.04 6.72
N LYS A 222 -12.28 17.95 8.03
CA LYS A 222 -11.77 18.89 9.05
C LYS A 222 -10.31 18.65 9.45
N VAL A 223 -9.72 17.49 9.11
CA VAL A 223 -8.34 17.14 9.49
C VAL A 223 -7.30 18.22 9.10
N PRO A 224 -7.27 18.76 7.86
CA PRO A 224 -6.30 19.79 7.49
C PRO A 224 -6.41 21.07 8.32
N ALA A 225 -7.64 21.47 8.68
CA ALA A 225 -7.89 22.64 9.51
C ALA A 225 -7.40 22.41 10.95
N LEU A 226 -7.72 21.26 11.54
CA LEU A 226 -7.30 20.91 12.91
C LEU A 226 -5.77 20.78 13.04
N LEU A 227 -5.10 20.21 12.03
CA LEU A 227 -3.64 20.14 11.96
C LEU A 227 -3.00 21.53 11.88
N THR A 228 -3.55 22.41 11.04
CA THR A 228 -3.07 23.80 10.89
C THR A 228 -3.21 24.56 12.21
N ASP A 229 -4.36 24.43 12.87
CA ASP A 229 -4.63 25.06 14.17
C ASP A 229 -3.66 24.57 15.27
N TYR A 230 -3.36 23.26 15.30
CA TYR A 230 -2.41 22.68 16.23
C TYR A 230 -0.98 23.20 16.01
N ILE A 231 -0.52 23.24 14.76
CA ILE A 231 0.82 23.77 14.41
C ILE A 231 0.95 25.24 14.86
N LEU A 232 -0.04 26.07 14.56
CA LEU A 232 0.01 27.51 14.87
C LEU A 232 -0.15 27.83 16.37
N LYS A 233 -0.87 27.00 17.14
CA LYS A 233 -1.16 27.27 18.55
C LYS A 233 -0.22 26.58 19.54
N VAL A 234 0.30 25.40 19.17
CA VAL A 234 1.09 24.55 20.08
C VAL A 234 2.57 24.51 19.71
N LEU A 235 2.90 24.42 18.42
CA LEU A 235 4.29 24.27 17.96
C LEU A 235 4.95 25.60 17.59
N CYS A 236 4.17 26.54 17.06
CA CYS A 236 4.63 27.88 16.67
C CYS A 236 3.82 28.99 17.37
N PRO A 237 3.65 28.98 18.71
CA PRO A 237 2.93 30.03 19.42
C PRO A 237 3.59 31.40 19.18
N THR A 238 2.75 32.40 18.88
CA THR A 238 3.15 33.78 18.58
C THR A 238 3.05 34.66 19.82
#